data_AF-A0A015MR06-F1
#
_entry.id   AF-A0A015MR06-F1
#
_cell.length_a   1.000
_cell.length_b   1.000
_cell.length_c   1.000
_cell.angle_alpha   90.00
_cell.angle_beta   90.00
_cell.angle_gamma   90.00
#
_symmetry.space_group_name_H-M   'P 1'
#
loop_
_entity.id
_entity.type
_entity.pdbx_description
1 polymer ?
#
loop_
_entity_poly.entity_id
_entity_poly.type
_entity_poly.pdbx_seq_one_letter_code
_entity_poly.pdbx_strand_id
1 'polypeptide(L)'
;MRSIPSGSREESLPNLPTIRTMDPVPEISVNASSQQKAANEIQIAEKKLTEFEQIYNITTDSQFWLDTFKKIGSLRDEIRSNKGKIIKLKRNANYAQKCREKKRKILDENQEVIRYDKPGCPSLLFNHPNLYDHIHDSIEFGVADEK
;
A
#
# COMPACT_ATOMS: atom_id res chain seq x y z
N MET A 1 -32.55 -18.78 -64.25
CA MET A 1 -32.23 -17.96 -63.07
C MET A 1 -31.80 -18.90 -61.95
N ARG A 2 -30.58 -18.73 -61.41
CA ARG A 2 -29.97 -19.62 -60.40
C ARG A 2 -30.43 -19.22 -59.00
N SER A 3 -30.91 -20.19 -58.24
CA SER A 3 -31.19 -20.10 -56.81
C SER A 3 -29.88 -19.96 -56.02
N ILE A 4 -29.82 -19.02 -55.08
CA ILE A 4 -28.77 -18.92 -54.07
C ILE A 4 -29.37 -19.37 -52.73
N PRO A 5 -28.79 -20.34 -52.01
CA PRO A 5 -29.27 -20.73 -50.69
C PRO A 5 -28.81 -19.75 -49.61
N SER A 6 -29.66 -19.60 -48.61
CA SER A 6 -29.48 -18.81 -47.39
C SER A 6 -28.13 -19.04 -46.71
N GLY A 7 -27.34 -17.98 -46.60
CA GLY A 7 -26.10 -17.95 -45.81
C GLY A 7 -26.42 -18.02 -44.32
N SER A 8 -25.72 -18.93 -43.66
CA SER A 8 -25.71 -19.22 -42.23
C SER A 8 -25.49 -17.98 -41.36
N ARG A 9 -26.34 -17.82 -40.34
CA ARG A 9 -26.17 -16.87 -39.24
C ARG A 9 -24.89 -17.24 -38.49
N GLU A 10 -23.83 -16.47 -38.65
CA GLU A 10 -22.65 -16.53 -37.78
C GLU A 10 -23.07 -16.08 -36.38
N GLU A 11 -23.40 -17.07 -35.55
CA GLU A 11 -23.61 -16.89 -34.12
C GLU A 11 -22.22 -16.68 -33.49
N SER A 12 -21.83 -15.40 -33.42
CA SER A 12 -20.56 -14.97 -32.81
C SER A 12 -20.48 -15.47 -31.37
N LEU A 13 -19.69 -16.51 -31.15
CA LEU A 13 -19.43 -17.08 -29.84
C LEU A 13 -18.77 -16.03 -28.94
N PRO A 14 -19.22 -15.84 -27.69
CA PRO A 14 -18.52 -14.99 -26.74
C PRO A 14 -17.16 -15.62 -26.44
N ASN A 15 -16.10 -14.82 -26.62
CA ASN A 15 -14.71 -15.20 -26.41
C ASN A 15 -14.52 -16.09 -25.17
N LEU A 16 -13.94 -17.28 -25.38
CA LEU A 16 -13.56 -18.22 -24.31
C LEU A 16 -12.64 -17.54 -23.28
N PRO A 17 -12.81 -17.81 -21.98
CA PRO A 17 -11.91 -17.29 -20.96
C PRO A 17 -10.54 -17.96 -21.09
N THR A 18 -9.57 -17.22 -21.61
CA THR A 18 -8.15 -17.59 -21.62
C THR A 18 -7.68 -17.83 -20.18
N ILE A 19 -7.08 -18.99 -19.92
CA ILE A 19 -6.41 -19.32 -18.65
C ILE A 19 -5.42 -18.21 -18.35
N ARG A 20 -5.72 -17.41 -17.31
CA ARG A 20 -4.86 -16.30 -16.91
C ARG A 20 -3.72 -16.84 -16.05
N THR A 21 -2.50 -16.70 -16.56
CA THR A 21 -1.29 -16.68 -15.73
C THR A 21 -1.51 -15.64 -14.63
N MET A 22 -1.52 -16.07 -13.37
CA MET A 22 -1.59 -15.14 -12.24
C MET A 22 -0.28 -14.35 -12.20
N ASP A 23 -0.36 -13.04 -12.46
CA ASP A 23 0.77 -12.15 -12.19
C ASP A 23 1.11 -12.22 -10.69
N PRO A 24 2.38 -12.42 -10.33
CA PRO A 24 2.77 -12.50 -8.93
C PRO A 24 2.38 -11.21 -8.20
N VAL A 25 1.76 -11.38 -7.02
CA VAL A 25 1.39 -10.27 -6.14
C VAL A 25 2.65 -9.44 -5.84
N PRO A 26 2.66 -8.13 -6.15
CA PRO A 26 3.83 -7.29 -5.90
C PRO A 26 4.22 -7.34 -4.43
N GLU A 27 5.50 -7.52 -4.13
CA GLU A 27 6.02 -7.52 -2.76
C GLU A 27 5.61 -6.23 -2.02
N ILE A 28 5.05 -6.40 -0.81
CA ILE A 28 4.49 -5.33 0.04
C ILE A 28 5.30 -5.31 1.33
N SER A 29 5.76 -4.12 1.75
CA SER A 29 6.49 -4.01 3.01
C SER A 29 5.59 -4.33 4.20
N VAL A 30 6.15 -4.97 5.22
CA VAL A 30 5.43 -5.45 6.42
C VAL A 30 4.62 -4.34 7.11
N ASN A 31 5.07 -3.08 7.03
CA ASN A 31 4.44 -1.94 7.69
C ASN A 31 3.41 -1.21 6.81
N ALA A 32 3.14 -1.69 5.60
CA ALA A 32 2.20 -1.06 4.67
C ALA A 32 0.79 -1.66 4.80
N SER A 33 0.18 -1.53 5.99
CA SER A 33 -1.12 -2.13 6.33
C SER A 33 -2.23 -1.85 5.30
N SER A 34 -2.32 -0.62 4.80
CA SER A 34 -3.30 -0.24 3.76
C SER A 34 -3.03 -0.91 2.40
N GLN A 35 -1.76 -1.16 2.05
CA GLN A 35 -1.41 -1.89 0.83
C GLN A 35 -1.73 -3.38 1.00
N GLN A 36 -1.40 -3.94 2.16
CA GLN A 36 -1.67 -5.33 2.50
C GLN A 36 -3.18 -5.62 2.52
N LYS A 37 -3.99 -4.72 3.08
CA LYS A 37 -5.45 -4.82 3.02
C LYS A 37 -5.95 -4.93 1.57
N ALA A 38 -5.50 -4.03 0.69
CA ALA A 38 -5.88 -4.06 -0.72
C ALA A 38 -5.40 -5.34 -1.44
N ALA A 39 -4.24 -5.88 -1.06
CA ALA A 39 -3.74 -7.14 -1.62
C ALA A 39 -4.53 -8.36 -1.14
N ASN A 40 -4.94 -8.38 0.13
CA ASN A 40 -5.82 -9.42 0.66
C ASN A 40 -7.21 -9.37 -0.02
N GLU A 41 -7.74 -8.16 -0.25
CA GLU A 41 -8.99 -7.97 -1.01
C GLU A 41 -8.85 -8.52 -2.45
N ILE A 42 -7.70 -8.30 -3.12
CA ILE A 42 -7.41 -8.90 -4.44
C ILE A 42 -7.41 -10.43 -4.37
N GLN A 43 -6.67 -11.03 -3.42
CA GLN A 43 -6.63 -12.50 -3.31
C GLN A 43 -8.02 -13.10 -3.07
N ILE A 44 -8.84 -12.47 -2.24
CA ILE A 44 -10.21 -12.94 -1.97
C ILE A 44 -11.06 -12.81 -3.24
N ALA A 45 -10.97 -11.69 -3.95
CA ALA A 45 -11.70 -11.47 -5.19
C ALA A 45 -11.25 -12.43 -6.30
N GLU A 46 -9.95 -12.74 -6.40
CA GLU A 46 -9.40 -13.70 -7.37
C GLU A 46 -9.90 -15.13 -7.10
N LYS A 47 -9.93 -15.57 -5.83
CA LYS A 47 -10.52 -16.87 -5.46
C LYS A 47 -11.99 -16.93 -5.87
N LYS A 48 -12.79 -15.93 -5.50
CA LYS A 48 -14.20 -15.85 -5.90
C LYS A 48 -14.36 -15.83 -7.43
N LEU A 49 -13.49 -15.13 -8.14
CA LEU A 49 -13.52 -15.04 -9.59
C LEU A 49 -13.36 -16.44 -10.21
N THR A 50 -12.40 -17.24 -9.72
CA THR A 50 -12.20 -18.60 -10.23
C THR A 50 -13.41 -19.51 -9.97
N GLU A 51 -14.07 -19.39 -8.81
CA GLU A 51 -15.31 -20.12 -8.51
C GLU A 51 -16.45 -19.73 -9.45
N PHE A 52 -16.66 -18.44 -9.69
CA PHE A 52 -17.69 -17.98 -10.62
C PHE A 52 -17.39 -18.34 -12.07
N GLU A 53 -16.12 -18.33 -12.49
CA GLU A 53 -15.72 -18.80 -13.82
C GLU A 53 -16.00 -20.30 -14.01
N GLN A 54 -15.81 -21.12 -12.98
CA GLN A 54 -16.21 -22.54 -13.01
C GLN A 54 -17.72 -22.70 -13.14
N ILE A 55 -18.50 -21.99 -12.31
CA ILE A 55 -19.98 -22.01 -12.34
C ILE A 55 -20.48 -21.61 -13.73
N TYR A 56 -19.92 -20.55 -14.31
CA TYR A 56 -20.29 -20.06 -15.65
C TYR A 56 -20.14 -21.14 -16.73
N ASN A 57 -19.10 -21.96 -16.65
CA ASN A 57 -18.82 -22.99 -17.65
C ASN A 57 -19.75 -24.21 -17.55
N ILE A 58 -20.30 -24.50 -16.37
CA ILE A 58 -21.15 -25.68 -16.13
C ILE A 58 -22.64 -25.37 -16.11
N THR A 59 -23.00 -24.09 -15.96
CA THR A 59 -24.39 -23.67 -15.79
C THR A 59 -25.11 -23.66 -17.14
N THR A 60 -26.27 -24.32 -17.19
CA THR A 60 -27.17 -24.30 -18.36
C THR A 60 -28.35 -23.34 -18.18
N ASP A 61 -28.67 -22.96 -16.93
CA ASP A 61 -29.75 -22.01 -16.62
C ASP A 61 -29.38 -20.59 -17.09
N SER A 62 -30.25 -19.98 -17.89
CA SER A 62 -29.96 -18.71 -18.56
C SER A 62 -29.95 -17.50 -17.62
N GLN A 63 -30.79 -17.50 -16.57
CA GLN A 63 -30.82 -16.43 -15.58
C GLN A 63 -29.57 -16.48 -14.71
N PHE A 64 -29.23 -17.67 -14.22
CA PHE A 64 -28.05 -17.91 -13.41
C PHE A 64 -26.75 -17.63 -14.18
N TRP A 65 -26.72 -17.94 -15.48
CA TRP A 65 -25.62 -17.63 -16.37
C TRP A 65 -25.39 -16.12 -16.48
N LEU A 66 -26.45 -15.33 -16.71
CA LEU A 66 -26.36 -13.87 -16.84
C LEU A 66 -25.90 -13.22 -15.53
N ASP A 67 -26.42 -13.67 -14.40
CA ASP A 67 -26.03 -13.14 -13.09
C ASP A 67 -24.59 -13.49 -12.73
N THR A 68 -24.15 -14.71 -13.06
CA THR A 68 -22.76 -15.13 -12.93
C THR A 68 -21.84 -14.26 -13.79
N PHE A 69 -22.22 -14.00 -15.05
CA PHE A 69 -21.46 -13.13 -15.94
C PHE A 69 -21.29 -11.71 -15.39
N LYS A 70 -22.39 -11.11 -14.91
CA LYS A 70 -22.34 -9.79 -14.24
C LYS A 70 -21.41 -9.82 -13.02
N LYS A 71 -21.46 -10.89 -12.23
CA LYS A 71 -20.62 -11.03 -11.03
C LYS A 71 -19.14 -11.12 -11.38
N ILE A 72 -18.78 -11.91 -12.39
CA ILE A 72 -17.42 -11.99 -12.95
C ILE A 72 -16.93 -10.58 -13.36
N GLY A 73 -17.76 -9.82 -14.07
CA GLY A 73 -17.46 -8.44 -14.43
C GLY A 73 -17.15 -7.56 -13.21
N SER A 74 -18.04 -7.57 -12.21
CA SER A 74 -17.87 -6.78 -10.98
C SER A 74 -16.58 -7.12 -10.22
N LEU A 75 -16.23 -8.41 -10.12
CA LEU A 75 -15.02 -8.86 -9.45
C LEU A 75 -13.75 -8.42 -10.20
N ARG A 76 -13.78 -8.47 -11.54
CA ARG A 76 -12.65 -7.98 -12.35
C ARG A 76 -12.43 -6.48 -12.17
N ASP A 77 -13.49 -5.70 -12.03
CA ASP A 77 -13.39 -4.27 -11.78
C ASP A 77 -12.93 -3.95 -10.35
N GLU A 78 -13.35 -4.73 -9.35
CA GLU A 78 -12.84 -4.66 -7.98
C GLU A 78 -11.33 -4.93 -7.93
N ILE A 79 -10.87 -6.02 -8.56
CA ILE A 79 -9.44 -6.36 -8.66
C ILE A 79 -8.66 -5.21 -9.32
N ARG A 80 -9.17 -4.66 -10.42
CA ARG A 80 -8.53 -3.54 -11.13
C ARG A 80 -8.43 -2.29 -10.25
N SER A 81 -9.51 -1.95 -9.55
CA SER A 81 -9.56 -0.82 -8.63
C SER A 81 -8.52 -0.97 -7.50
N ASN A 82 -8.47 -2.15 -6.88
CA ASN A 82 -7.54 -2.43 -5.79
C ASN A 82 -6.07 -2.43 -6.26
N LYS A 83 -5.77 -2.96 -7.46
CA LYS A 83 -4.44 -2.81 -8.08
C LYS A 83 -4.05 -1.33 -8.24
N GLY A 84 -4.98 -0.51 -8.72
CA GLY A 84 -4.79 0.95 -8.82
C GLY A 84 -4.55 1.62 -7.46
N LYS A 85 -5.27 1.20 -6.42
CA LYS A 85 -5.11 1.70 -5.05
C LYS A 85 -3.72 1.39 -4.49
N ILE A 86 -3.20 0.18 -4.69
CA ILE A 86 -1.83 -0.20 -4.28
C ILE A 86 -0.80 0.72 -4.96
N ILE A 87 -0.92 0.97 -6.26
CA ILE A 87 0.00 1.86 -7.00
C ILE A 87 0.00 3.27 -6.38
N LYS A 88 -1.18 3.83 -6.10
CA LYS A 88 -1.31 5.15 -5.47
C LYS A 88 -0.65 5.19 -4.09
N LEU A 89 -0.90 4.17 -3.27
CA LEU A 89 -0.32 4.05 -1.93
C LEU A 89 1.21 3.93 -1.97
N LYS A 90 1.76 3.14 -2.90
CA LYS A 90 3.22 3.04 -3.11
C LYS A 90 3.84 4.39 -3.49
N ARG A 91 3.19 5.15 -4.38
CA ARG A 91 3.64 6.50 -4.78
C ARG A 91 3.62 7.47 -3.60
N ASN A 92 2.55 7.48 -2.80
CA ASN A 92 2.45 8.33 -1.62
C ASN A 92 3.56 7.99 -0.59
N ALA A 93 3.78 6.70 -0.32
CA ALA A 93 4.85 6.26 0.57
C ALA A 93 6.24 6.72 0.11
N ASN A 94 6.52 6.62 -1.20
CA ASN A 94 7.77 7.10 -1.79
C ASN A 94 7.93 8.62 -1.65
N TYR A 95 6.87 9.38 -1.92
CA TYR A 95 6.87 10.82 -1.75
C TYR A 95 7.16 11.22 -0.29
N ALA A 96 6.44 10.61 0.66
CA ALA A 96 6.63 10.87 2.09
C ALA A 96 8.06 10.52 2.54
N GLN A 97 8.63 9.43 2.03
CA GLN A 97 10.03 9.06 2.29
C GLN A 97 11.00 10.12 1.76
N LYS A 98 10.85 10.55 0.51
CA LYS A 98 11.70 11.59 -0.09
C LYS A 98 11.61 12.91 0.68
N CYS A 99 10.43 13.30 1.14
CA CYS A 99 10.26 14.49 1.97
C CYS A 99 11.00 14.37 3.31
N ARG A 100 10.90 13.23 3.98
CA ARG A 100 11.66 12.97 5.21
C ARG A 100 13.17 13.01 4.98
N GLU A 101 13.65 12.41 3.89
CA GLU A 101 15.07 12.43 3.53
C GLU A 101 15.57 13.84 3.25
N LYS A 102 14.81 14.65 2.50
CA LYS A 102 15.15 16.07 2.25
C LYS A 102 15.22 16.86 3.55
N LYS A 103 14.21 16.72 4.42
CA LYS A 103 14.21 17.38 5.72
C LYS A 103 15.41 16.96 6.57
N ARG A 104 15.74 15.66 6.58
CA ARG A 104 16.91 15.15 7.31
C ARG A 104 18.22 15.74 6.78
N LYS A 105 18.39 15.83 5.46
CA LYS A 105 19.58 16.45 4.86
C LYS A 105 19.78 17.89 5.28
N ILE A 106 18.72 18.72 5.23
CA ILE A 106 18.79 20.14 5.63
C ILE A 106 19.19 20.27 7.11
N LEU A 107 18.58 19.47 7.98
CA LEU A 107 18.88 19.50 9.42
C LEU A 107 20.33 19.07 9.72
N ASP A 108 20.85 18.10 8.98
CA ASP A 108 22.24 17.64 9.11
C ASP A 108 23.22 18.69 8.55
N GLU A 109 22.93 19.29 7.39
CA GLU A 109 23.76 20.30 6.72
C GLU A 109 23.87 21.58 7.54
N ASN A 110 22.77 22.04 8.13
CA ASN A 110 22.75 23.25 8.97
C ASN A 110 23.28 22.99 10.40
N GLN A 111 23.71 21.77 10.73
CA GLN A 111 24.05 21.35 12.11
C GLN A 111 22.95 21.67 13.14
N GLU A 112 21.68 21.76 12.71
CA GLU A 112 20.55 22.11 13.58
C GLU A 112 20.18 20.97 14.54
N VAL A 113 20.56 19.73 14.22
CA VAL A 113 20.18 18.54 14.99
C VAL A 113 21.38 17.67 15.30
N ILE A 114 21.59 17.37 16.58
CA ILE A 114 22.55 16.37 17.06
C ILE A 114 21.83 15.02 17.11
N ARG A 115 22.34 14.03 16.37
CA ARG A 115 21.87 12.65 16.45
C ARG A 115 22.51 11.94 17.63
N TYR A 116 21.68 11.33 18.48
CA TYR A 116 22.15 10.49 19.57
C TYR A 116 22.28 9.04 19.13
N ASP A 117 23.44 8.43 19.39
CA ASP A 117 23.66 7.00 19.13
C ASP A 117 22.88 6.10 20.10
N LYS A 118 22.56 6.62 21.30
CA LYS A 118 21.86 5.89 22.35
C LYS A 118 20.77 6.76 23.00
N PRO A 119 19.57 6.21 23.27
CA PRO A 119 18.56 6.92 24.03
C PRO A 119 19.09 7.27 25.43
N GLY A 120 18.91 8.53 25.85
CA GLY A 120 19.24 8.98 27.21
C GLY A 120 20.61 9.63 27.42
N CYS A 121 21.43 9.85 26.40
CA CYS A 121 22.70 10.57 26.53
C CYS A 121 22.71 11.90 25.76
N PRO A 122 22.34 13.03 26.38
CA PRO A 122 22.64 14.35 25.83
C PRO A 122 24.17 14.56 25.78
N SER A 123 24.74 14.72 24.60
CA SER A 123 26.17 14.97 24.38
C SER A 123 26.67 16.28 25.00
N LEU A 124 25.77 17.23 25.28
CA LEU A 124 26.14 18.54 25.80
C LEU A 124 26.91 18.45 27.14
N LEU A 125 26.50 17.54 28.03
CA LEU A 125 27.17 17.31 29.31
C LEU A 125 28.53 16.62 29.18
N PHE A 126 28.76 15.86 28.09
CA PHE A 126 30.04 15.20 27.83
C PHE A 126 31.04 16.11 27.10
N ASN A 127 30.56 17.03 26.27
CA ASN A 127 31.40 18.00 25.57
C ASN A 127 31.97 19.07 26.53
N HIS A 128 31.29 19.30 27.65
CA HIS A 128 31.69 20.27 28.67
C HIS A 128 31.70 19.58 30.04
N PRO A 129 32.78 18.85 30.38
CA PRO A 129 32.87 18.13 31.65
C PRO A 129 32.75 19.06 32.87
N ASN A 130 33.09 20.34 32.70
CA ASN A 130 32.98 21.39 33.70
C ASN A 130 31.65 22.16 33.68
N LEU A 131 30.70 21.81 32.81
CA LEU A 131 29.41 22.51 32.73
C LEU A 131 28.59 22.35 34.02
N TYR A 132 28.69 21.19 34.65
CA TYR A 132 28.01 20.92 35.92
C TYR A 132 28.56 21.82 37.04
N ASP A 133 29.88 21.88 37.18
CA ASP A 133 30.55 22.73 38.16
C ASP A 133 30.25 24.21 37.89
N HIS A 134 30.30 24.63 36.63
CA HIS A 134 29.98 26.00 36.24
C HIS A 134 28.52 26.39 36.56
N ILE A 135 27.55 25.48 36.37
CA ILE A 135 26.15 25.71 36.75
C ILE A 135 26.04 25.86 38.27
N HIS A 136 26.70 25.01 39.05
CA HIS A 136 26.70 25.10 40.51
C HIS A 136 27.31 26.41 41.01
N ASP A 137 28.45 26.80 40.46
CA ASP A 137 29.12 28.06 40.79
C ASP A 137 28.29 29.29 40.39
N SER A 138 27.43 29.16 39.38
CA SER A 138 26.57 30.24 38.88
C SER A 138 25.22 30.34 39.63
N ILE A 139 24.89 29.37 40.48
CA ILE A 139 23.68 29.41 41.31
C ILE A 139 24.04 30.06 42.64
N GLU A 140 23.66 31.33 42.81
CA GLU A 140 23.72 32.01 44.10
C GLU A 140 22.55 31.53 44.98
N PHE A 141 22.83 30.62 45.91
CA PHE A 141 21.85 30.24 46.92
C PHE A 141 21.71 31.38 47.93
N GLY A 142 20.66 32.19 47.77
CA GLY A 142 20.27 33.16 48.78
C GLY A 142 19.99 32.47 50.12
N VAL A 143 20.49 33.05 51.21
CA VAL A 143 20.28 32.56 52.57
C VAL A 143 18.77 32.48 52.84
N ALA A 144 18.27 31.30 53.20
CA ALA A 144 16.89 31.16 53.63
C ALA A 144 16.70 31.92 54.96
N ASP A 145 15.66 32.76 55.03
CA ASP A 145 15.32 33.52 56.24
C ASP A 145 15.20 32.56 57.44
N GLU A 146 15.96 32.83 58.51
CA GLU A 146 15.82 32.09 59.76
C GLU A 146 14.41 32.37 60.34
N LYS A 147 13.69 31.29 60.67
CA LYS A 147 12.34 31.35 61.26
C LYS A 147 12.34 31.81 62.71
#